data_AF-A0A0Q6PZK9-F1
#
_entry.id   AF-A0A0Q6PZK9-F1
#
_cell.length_a   1.000
_cell.length_b   1.000
_cell.length_c   1.000
_cell.angle_alpha   90.00
_cell.angle_beta   90.00
_cell.angle_gamma   90.00
#
_symmetry.space_group_name_H-M   'P 1'
#
loop_
_entity.id
_entity.type
_entity.pdbx_description
1 polymer ?
#
loop_
_entity_poly.entity_id
_entity_poly.type
_entity_poly.pdbx_seq_one_letter_code
_entity_poly.pdbx_strand_id
1 'polypeptide(L)'
;MNEDILHTIAGIAMTLAGFSGLVIFFRQQGLRNWSSAERRYLWFLIGDSFLVVLFALLPAPMLLAGWSEPTIWTVCSALLGVWFIVANVVALRGELRDKKHGQLDVIPFVTPLLYGLSALAVLIGVALWLSVFDVIVPRGQAIYVTGLLMLLALAALEFMFFVGRASLRDPPAQQPGDDPAIAIDPPNKA
;
A
#
# COMPACT_ATOMS: atom_id res chain seq x y z
N MET A 1 27.02 3.78 -17.51
CA MET A 1 27.12 3.58 -16.04
C MET A 1 26.66 4.80 -15.23
N ASN A 2 26.87 6.06 -15.66
CA ASN A 2 26.33 7.23 -14.92
C ASN A 2 24.90 7.63 -15.31
N GLU A 3 24.49 7.48 -16.57
CA GLU A 3 23.13 7.86 -17.01
C GLU A 3 22.04 6.99 -16.38
N ASP A 4 22.26 5.67 -16.26
CA ASP A 4 21.30 4.74 -15.66
C ASP A 4 21.04 5.04 -14.19
N ILE A 5 22.09 5.42 -13.46
CA ILE A 5 22.02 5.82 -12.05
C ILE A 5 21.26 7.15 -11.93
N LEU A 6 21.55 8.11 -12.80
CA LEU A 6 20.82 9.39 -12.82
C LEU A 6 19.34 9.21 -13.15
N HIS A 7 19.01 8.38 -14.14
CA HIS A 7 17.63 8.06 -14.50
C HIS A 7 16.89 7.35 -13.36
N THR A 8 17.57 6.44 -12.66
CA THR A 8 17.01 5.77 -11.49
C THR A 8 16.75 6.78 -10.36
N ILE A 9 17.72 7.63 -10.04
CA ILE A 9 17.56 8.68 -9.01
C ILE A 9 16.47 9.67 -9.39
N ALA A 10 16.40 10.10 -10.66
CA ALA A 10 15.36 10.98 -11.15
C ALA A 10 13.97 10.33 -11.08
N GLY A 11 13.86 9.03 -11.42
CA GLY A 11 12.65 8.24 -11.26
C GLY A 11 12.16 8.26 -9.81
N ILE A 12 13.04 7.95 -8.86
CA ILE A 12 12.73 7.99 -7.41
C ILE A 12 12.29 9.38 -6.98
N ALA A 13 13.01 10.42 -7.41
CA ALA A 13 12.70 11.80 -7.06
C ALA A 13 11.31 12.20 -7.56
N MET A 14 10.96 11.83 -8.80
CA MET A 14 9.62 12.07 -9.36
C MET A 14 8.53 11.29 -8.60
N THR A 15 8.77 10.03 -8.25
CA THR A 15 7.82 9.23 -7.46
C THR A 15 7.61 9.84 -6.07
N LEU A 16 8.67 10.21 -5.37
CA LEU A 16 8.60 10.86 -4.05
C LEU A 16 7.91 12.23 -4.13
N ALA A 17 8.21 13.02 -5.15
CA ALA A 17 7.55 14.30 -5.38
C ALA A 17 6.04 14.12 -5.63
N GLY A 18 5.64 13.18 -6.49
CA GLY A 18 4.24 12.85 -6.73
C GLY A 18 3.52 12.35 -5.48
N PHE A 19 4.18 11.50 -4.70
CA PHE A 19 3.65 11.00 -3.43
C PHE A 19 3.48 12.11 -2.38
N SER A 20 4.43 13.06 -2.32
CA SER A 20 4.35 14.21 -1.41
C SER A 20 3.12 15.08 -1.72
N GLY A 21 2.78 15.26 -3.01
CA GLY A 21 1.58 15.97 -3.43
C GLY A 21 0.29 15.28 -2.98
N LEU A 22 0.23 13.95 -3.09
CA LEU A 22 -0.86 13.13 -2.59
C LEU A 22 -1.03 13.25 -1.07
N VAL A 23 0.05 13.16 -0.30
CA VAL A 23 0.02 13.31 1.16
C VAL A 23 -0.48 14.71 1.57
N ILE A 24 -0.06 15.76 0.86
CA ILE A 24 -0.52 17.13 1.12
C ILE A 24 -2.01 17.29 0.77
N PHE A 25 -2.45 16.76 -0.36
CA PHE A 25 -3.86 16.76 -0.77
C PHE A 25 -4.75 16.09 0.29
N PHE A 26 -4.34 14.92 0.79
CA PHE A 26 -5.09 14.21 1.83
C PHE A 26 -5.01 14.89 3.20
N ARG A 27 -3.88 15.55 3.53
CA ARG A 27 -3.77 16.36 4.76
C ARG A 27 -4.79 17.51 4.75
N GLN A 28 -5.07 18.10 3.60
CA GLN A 28 -6.02 19.21 3.46
C GLN A 28 -7.48 18.75 3.59
N GLN A 29 -7.82 17.52 3.16
CA GLN A 29 -9.17 16.95 3.30
C GLN A 29 -9.56 16.54 4.74
N GLY A 30 -8.72 16.84 5.74
CA GLY A 30 -9.12 16.81 7.14
C GLY A 30 -8.83 15.49 7.87
N LEU A 31 -7.63 15.41 8.46
CA LEU A 31 -7.19 14.37 9.42
C LEU A 31 -8.10 14.22 10.67
N ARG A 32 -9.12 15.07 10.85
CA ARG A 32 -9.87 15.22 12.10
C ARG A 32 -11.04 14.23 12.24
N ASN A 33 -11.54 13.65 11.14
CA ASN A 33 -12.67 12.70 11.14
C ASN A 33 -12.29 11.28 10.67
N TRP A 34 -11.00 10.94 10.60
CA TRP A 34 -10.58 9.62 10.12
C TRP A 34 -10.62 8.57 11.23
N SER A 35 -11.16 7.40 10.89
CA SER A 35 -11.18 6.22 11.75
C SER A 35 -9.75 5.73 12.01
N SER A 36 -9.54 5.01 13.12
CA SER A 36 -8.23 4.43 13.45
C SER A 36 -7.74 3.46 12.36
N ALA A 37 -8.67 2.74 11.72
CA ALA A 37 -8.38 1.85 10.60
C ALA A 37 -7.85 2.58 9.35
N GLU A 38 -8.50 3.67 8.90
CA GLU A 38 -8.03 4.48 7.75
C GLU A 38 -6.60 4.98 7.93
N ARG A 39 -6.31 5.56 9.11
CA ARG A 39 -4.99 6.08 9.43
C ARG A 39 -3.92 4.98 9.40
N ARG A 40 -4.30 3.76 9.76
CA ARG A 40 -3.40 2.61 9.75
C ARG A 40 -3.14 2.09 8.34
N TYR A 41 -4.17 1.99 7.49
CA TYR A 41 -3.99 1.66 6.07
C TYR A 41 -3.14 2.71 5.36
N LEU A 42 -3.33 4.00 5.67
CA LEU A 42 -2.46 5.04 5.13
C LEU A 42 -1.00 4.88 5.58
N TRP A 43 -0.78 4.50 6.84
CA TRP A 43 0.57 4.23 7.35
C TRP A 43 1.23 3.03 6.67
N PHE A 44 0.47 1.94 6.46
CA PHE A 44 0.94 0.80 5.68
C PHE A 44 1.23 1.20 4.24
N LEU A 45 0.35 1.95 3.59
CA LEU A 45 0.55 2.42 2.23
C LEU A 45 1.84 3.23 2.08
N ILE A 46 2.04 4.21 2.98
CA ILE A 46 3.26 5.04 2.99
C ILE A 46 4.49 4.17 3.25
N GLY A 47 4.40 3.28 4.25
CA GLY A 47 5.46 2.35 4.61
C GLY A 47 5.85 1.45 3.45
N ASP A 48 4.90 0.70 2.91
CA ASP A 48 5.11 -0.22 1.81
C ASP A 48 5.63 0.49 0.57
N SER A 49 5.08 1.65 0.20
CA SER A 49 5.60 2.44 -0.94
C SER A 49 7.06 2.84 -0.74
N PHE A 50 7.43 3.29 0.46
CA PHE A 50 8.81 3.65 0.79
C PHE A 50 9.73 2.41 0.80
N LEU A 51 9.25 1.29 1.33
CA LEU A 51 10.01 0.06 1.37
C LEU A 51 10.20 -0.56 -0.01
N VAL A 52 9.23 -0.49 -0.93
CA VAL A 52 9.44 -0.90 -2.34
C VAL A 52 10.63 -0.14 -2.91
N VAL A 53 10.67 1.18 -2.74
CA VAL A 53 11.76 2.02 -3.26
C VAL A 53 13.09 1.65 -2.59
N LEU A 54 13.10 1.53 -1.26
CA LEU A 54 14.29 1.18 -0.50
C LEU A 54 14.86 -0.18 -0.94
N PHE A 55 14.00 -1.20 -1.05
CA PHE A 55 14.40 -2.55 -1.46
C PHE A 55 14.75 -2.60 -2.95
N ALA A 56 14.07 -1.88 -3.82
CA ALA A 56 14.46 -1.79 -5.23
C ALA A 56 15.87 -1.21 -5.39
N LEU A 57 16.26 -0.28 -4.51
CA LEU A 57 17.59 0.32 -4.52
C LEU A 57 18.66 -0.46 -3.77
N LEU A 58 18.29 -1.28 -2.80
CA LEU A 58 19.21 -1.97 -1.90
C LEU A 58 20.32 -2.78 -2.61
N PRO A 59 20.09 -3.45 -3.75
CA PRO A 59 21.15 -4.15 -4.48
C PRO A 59 22.22 -3.23 -5.07
N ALA A 60 21.87 -2.01 -5.48
CA ALA A 60 22.79 -1.08 -6.17
C ALA A 60 24.02 -0.67 -5.34
N PRO A 61 23.90 -0.20 -4.08
CA PRO A 61 25.06 0.13 -3.26
C PRO A 61 25.88 -1.12 -2.88
N MET A 62 25.26 -2.30 -2.76
CA MET A 62 25.99 -3.54 -2.47
C MET A 62 26.83 -4.01 -3.66
N LEU A 63 26.30 -3.87 -4.89
CA LEU A 63 27.07 -4.10 -6.12
C LEU A 63 28.26 -3.14 -6.21
N LEU A 64 28.07 -1.86 -5.89
CA LEU A 64 29.15 -0.86 -5.87
C LEU A 64 30.19 -1.14 -4.78
N ALA A 65 29.79 -1.77 -3.67
CA ALA A 65 30.70 -2.22 -2.61
C ALA A 65 31.46 -3.51 -2.97
N GLY A 66 31.25 -4.09 -4.16
CA GLY A 66 31.95 -5.28 -4.63
C GLY A 66 31.47 -6.60 -4.00
N TRP A 67 30.24 -6.65 -3.49
CA TRP A 67 29.69 -7.87 -2.88
C TRP A 67 29.41 -8.93 -3.96
N SER A 68 29.53 -10.21 -3.58
CA SER A 68 29.22 -11.30 -4.51
C SER A 68 27.71 -11.38 -4.79
N GLU A 69 27.32 -11.62 -6.05
CA GLU A 69 25.91 -11.71 -6.44
C GLU A 69 25.08 -12.66 -5.55
N PRO A 70 25.56 -13.87 -5.17
CA PRO A 70 24.80 -14.76 -4.30
C PRO A 70 24.53 -14.15 -2.92
N THR A 71 25.51 -13.42 -2.35
CA THR A 71 25.36 -12.76 -1.05
C THR A 71 24.35 -11.63 -1.10
N ILE A 72 24.38 -10.81 -2.17
CA ILE A 72 23.44 -9.69 -2.35
C ILE A 72 22.00 -10.22 -2.38
N TRP A 73 21.72 -11.19 -3.26
CA TRP A 73 20.38 -11.74 -3.37
C TRP A 73 19.93 -12.41 -2.07
N THR A 74 20.83 -13.10 -1.37
CA THR A 74 20.51 -13.72 -0.07
C THR A 74 20.11 -12.68 0.98
N VAL A 75 20.88 -11.60 1.12
CA VAL A 75 20.62 -10.56 2.11
C VAL A 75 19.36 -9.76 1.76
N CYS A 76 19.20 -9.39 0.49
CA CYS A 76 18.03 -8.68 -0.01
C CYS A 76 16.75 -9.51 0.17
N SER A 77 16.76 -10.79 -0.22
CA SER A 77 15.61 -11.68 -0.04
C SER A 77 15.31 -11.97 1.43
N ALA A 78 16.33 -12.12 2.29
CA ALA A 78 16.13 -12.31 3.72
C ALA A 78 15.48 -11.08 4.37
N LEU A 79 15.97 -9.87 4.08
CA LEU A 79 15.40 -8.63 4.60
C LEU A 79 13.96 -8.43 4.12
N LEU A 80 13.70 -8.65 2.83
CA LEU A 80 12.36 -8.52 2.26
C LEU A 80 11.39 -9.55 2.85
N GLY A 81 11.83 -10.81 3.03
CA GLY A 81 11.05 -11.86 3.69
C GLY A 81 10.73 -11.52 5.15
N VAL A 82 11.70 -10.98 5.90
CA VAL A 82 11.47 -10.50 7.28
C VAL A 82 10.43 -9.39 7.30
N TRP A 83 10.48 -8.44 6.36
CA TRP A 83 9.46 -7.40 6.27
C TRP A 83 8.06 -7.97 6.06
N PHE A 84 7.89 -8.91 5.12
CA PHE A 84 6.58 -9.56 4.90
C PHE A 84 6.04 -10.20 6.17
N ILE A 85 6.88 -10.85 6.97
CA ILE A 85 6.48 -11.43 8.26
C ILE A 85 6.09 -10.34 9.26
N VAL A 86 6.92 -9.31 9.43
CA VAL A 86 6.68 -8.21 10.37
C VAL A 86 5.42 -7.44 10.01
N ALA A 87 5.26 -7.04 8.75
CA ALA A 87 4.08 -6.35 8.23
C ALA A 87 2.81 -7.16 8.51
N ASN A 88 2.85 -8.48 8.28
CA ASN A 88 1.70 -9.34 8.56
C ASN A 88 1.39 -9.45 10.06
N VAL A 89 2.40 -9.56 10.93
CA VAL A 89 2.20 -9.56 12.39
C VAL A 89 1.62 -8.23 12.86
N VAL A 90 2.10 -7.10 12.34
CA VAL A 90 1.56 -5.77 12.67
C VAL A 90 0.14 -5.65 12.13
N ALA A 91 -0.16 -6.17 10.93
CA ALA A 91 -1.49 -6.23 10.31
C ALA A 91 -2.50 -7.03 11.16
N LEU A 92 -2.11 -8.21 11.63
CA LEU A 92 -2.93 -9.04 12.52
C LEU A 92 -3.15 -8.38 13.88
N ARG A 93 -2.10 -7.82 14.49
CA ARG A 93 -2.21 -7.20 15.82
C ARG A 93 -3.16 -6.02 15.85
N GLY A 94 -3.11 -5.15 14.85
CA GLY A 94 -4.05 -4.04 14.82
C GLY A 94 -5.45 -4.46 14.39
N GLU A 95 -5.62 -5.53 13.59
CA GLU A 95 -6.97 -6.07 13.32
C GLU A 95 -7.59 -6.58 14.62
N LEU A 96 -6.84 -7.34 15.42
CA LEU A 96 -7.27 -7.78 16.76
C LEU A 96 -7.63 -6.60 17.67
N ARG A 97 -6.88 -5.50 17.57
CA ARG A 97 -7.17 -4.26 18.29
C ARG A 97 -8.46 -3.61 17.78
N ASP A 98 -8.68 -3.55 16.47
CA ASP A 98 -9.86 -2.97 15.86
C ASP A 98 -11.12 -3.82 16.10
N LYS A 99 -11.00 -5.16 16.17
CA LYS A 99 -12.08 -6.08 16.63
C LYS A 99 -12.51 -5.73 18.04
N LYS A 100 -11.54 -5.48 18.92
CA LYS A 100 -11.78 -5.16 20.34
C LYS A 100 -12.48 -3.80 20.53
N HIS A 101 -12.34 -2.89 19.57
CA HIS A 101 -13.00 -1.59 19.56
C HIS A 101 -14.27 -1.53 18.69
N GLY A 102 -14.72 -2.65 18.10
CA GLY A 102 -15.96 -2.71 17.31
C GLY A 102 -15.94 -1.90 16.01
N GLN A 103 -14.75 -1.54 15.49
CA GLN A 103 -14.59 -0.67 14.31
C GLN A 103 -14.36 -1.43 12.98
N LEU A 104 -14.65 -2.74 12.95
CA LEU A 104 -14.58 -3.52 11.71
C LEU A 104 -15.78 -3.21 10.82
N ASP A 105 -15.76 -2.06 10.16
CA ASP A 105 -16.59 -1.84 8.98
C ASP A 105 -15.98 -2.63 7.82
N VAL A 106 -16.50 -3.84 7.65
CA VAL A 106 -16.10 -4.78 6.59
C VAL A 106 -16.70 -4.29 5.29
N ILE A 107 -15.88 -3.82 4.34
CA ILE A 107 -16.36 -3.68 2.96
C ILE A 107 -16.36 -5.08 2.35
N PRO A 108 -17.53 -5.69 2.08
CA PRO A 108 -17.66 -7.13 1.84
C PRO A 108 -16.89 -7.64 0.63
N PHE A 109 -16.54 -6.77 -0.33
CA PHE A 109 -15.81 -7.16 -1.55
C PHE A 109 -14.29 -6.95 -1.47
N VAL A 110 -13.82 -5.86 -0.83
CA VAL A 110 -12.40 -5.48 -0.85
C VAL A 110 -11.61 -6.13 0.27
N THR A 111 -12.25 -6.35 1.43
CA THR A 111 -11.63 -7.02 2.57
C THR A 111 -11.14 -8.45 2.26
N PRO A 112 -11.92 -9.36 1.65
CA PRO A 112 -11.42 -10.70 1.32
C PRO A 112 -10.29 -10.67 0.29
N LEU A 113 -10.29 -9.71 -0.64
CA LEU A 113 -9.21 -9.54 -1.62
C LEU A 113 -7.90 -9.12 -0.94
N LEU A 114 -7.94 -8.16 -0.02
CA LEU A 114 -6.79 -7.75 0.79
C LEU A 114 -6.26 -8.91 1.65
N TYR A 115 -7.14 -9.71 2.26
CA TYR A 115 -6.71 -10.90 3.02
C TYR A 115 -6.09 -11.98 2.14
N GLY A 116 -6.68 -12.26 0.98
CA GLY A 116 -6.14 -13.21 0.02
C GLY A 116 -4.76 -12.80 -0.47
N LEU A 117 -4.59 -11.52 -0.79
CA LEU A 117 -3.31 -10.96 -1.21
C LEU A 117 -2.29 -10.95 -0.05
N SER A 118 -2.72 -10.63 1.17
CA SER A 118 -1.86 -10.72 2.37
C SER A 118 -1.41 -12.14 2.65
N ALA A 119 -2.28 -13.14 2.48
CA ALA A 119 -1.92 -14.55 2.63
C ALA A 119 -0.91 -14.98 1.55
N LEU A 120 -1.12 -14.55 0.31
CA LEU A 120 -0.15 -14.78 -0.78
C LEU A 120 1.19 -14.10 -0.50
N ALA A 121 1.18 -12.92 0.11
CA ALA A 121 2.39 -12.20 0.50
C ALA A 121 3.18 -12.95 1.57
N VAL A 122 2.50 -13.63 2.51
CA VAL A 122 3.15 -14.53 3.46
C VAL A 122 3.77 -15.72 2.75
N LEU A 123 3.06 -16.34 1.80
CA LEU A 123 3.62 -17.45 1.02
C LEU A 123 4.89 -17.02 0.25
N ILE A 124 4.87 -15.83 -0.35
CA ILE A 124 6.03 -15.25 -1.04
C ILE A 124 7.15 -14.91 -0.05
N GLY A 125 6.83 -14.34 1.11
CA GLY A 125 7.79 -14.06 2.18
C GLY A 125 8.47 -15.32 2.71
N VAL A 126 7.70 -16.40 2.90
CA VAL A 126 8.22 -17.72 3.29
C VAL A 126 9.08 -18.29 2.16
N ALA A 127 8.66 -18.18 0.90
CA ALA A 127 9.45 -18.62 -0.24
C ALA A 127 10.78 -17.84 -0.37
N LEU A 128 10.77 -16.53 -0.12
CA LEU A 128 11.98 -15.67 -0.05
C LEU A 128 12.93 -16.13 1.06
N TRP A 129 12.39 -16.51 2.21
CA TRP A 129 13.16 -17.03 3.33
C TRP A 129 13.71 -18.44 3.05
N LEU A 130 12.94 -19.29 2.38
CA LEU A 130 13.39 -20.61 1.93
C LEU A 130 14.45 -20.53 0.84
N SER A 131 14.41 -19.48 0.00
CA SER A 131 15.45 -19.19 -0.99
C SER A 131 16.81 -18.92 -0.34
N VAL A 132 16.86 -18.39 0.89
CA VAL A 132 18.12 -18.23 1.65
C VAL A 132 18.86 -19.56 1.81
N PHE A 133 18.14 -20.67 1.97
CA PHE A 133 18.74 -21.99 2.18
C PHE A 133 19.10 -22.72 0.89
N ASP A 134 18.70 -22.22 -0.29
CA ASP A 134 18.90 -22.85 -1.60
C ASP A 134 18.28 -24.26 -1.74
N VAL A 135 17.44 -24.67 -0.78
CA VAL A 135 16.93 -26.06 -0.70
C VAL A 135 15.77 -26.30 -1.69
N ILE A 136 14.98 -25.27 -2.00
CA ILE A 136 13.70 -25.43 -2.74
C ILE A 136 13.52 -24.37 -3.83
N VAL A 137 13.99 -23.14 -3.61
CA VAL A 137 13.87 -22.04 -4.57
C VAL A 137 15.26 -21.54 -4.92
N PRO A 138 15.67 -21.60 -6.20
CA PRO A 138 16.99 -21.13 -6.61
C PRO A 138 17.16 -19.67 -6.22
N ARG A 139 18.28 -19.37 -5.53
CA ARG A 139 18.69 -18.01 -5.23
C ARG A 139 18.82 -17.22 -6.53
N GLY A 140 17.97 -16.22 -6.72
CA GLY A 140 17.96 -15.49 -7.98
C GLY A 140 17.13 -14.22 -7.96
N GLN A 141 17.48 -13.33 -8.89
CA GLN A 141 16.80 -12.04 -9.11
C GLN A 141 15.28 -12.19 -9.24
N ALA A 142 14.80 -13.29 -9.85
CA ALA A 142 13.38 -13.50 -10.13
C ALA A 142 12.52 -13.49 -8.86
N ILE A 143 12.89 -14.24 -7.81
CA ILE A 143 12.06 -14.28 -6.59
C ILE A 143 12.09 -12.95 -5.84
N TYR A 144 13.21 -12.26 -5.88
CA TYR A 144 13.33 -10.92 -5.28
C TYR A 144 12.42 -9.91 -5.99
N VAL A 145 12.45 -9.89 -7.33
CA VAL A 145 11.57 -9.04 -8.14
C VAL A 145 10.10 -9.39 -7.93
N THR A 146 9.75 -10.68 -7.83
CA THR A 146 8.38 -11.10 -7.48
C THR A 146 7.96 -10.56 -6.11
N GLY A 147 8.84 -10.57 -5.12
CA GLY A 147 8.60 -9.96 -3.81
C GLY A 147 8.34 -8.46 -3.91
N LEU A 148 9.14 -7.73 -4.69
CA LEU A 148 8.95 -6.29 -4.92
C LEU A 148 7.62 -5.99 -5.62
N LEU A 149 7.27 -6.76 -6.65
CA LEU A 149 6.00 -6.62 -7.36
C LEU A 149 4.81 -6.89 -6.45
N MET A 150 4.93 -7.85 -5.54
CA MET A 150 3.89 -8.15 -4.57
C MET A 150 3.70 -7.00 -3.57
N LEU A 151 4.80 -6.42 -3.08
CA LEU A 151 4.78 -5.29 -2.17
C LEU A 151 4.18 -4.04 -2.86
N LEU A 152 4.48 -3.84 -4.14
CA LEU A 152 3.86 -2.81 -4.97
C LEU A 152 2.36 -3.05 -5.20
N ALA A 153 1.96 -4.30 -5.45
CA ALA A 153 0.55 -4.67 -5.63
C ALA A 153 -0.27 -4.44 -4.35
N LEU A 154 0.31 -4.75 -3.18
CA LEU A 154 -0.29 -4.43 -1.88
C LEU A 154 -0.46 -2.92 -1.70
N ALA A 155 0.59 -2.12 -1.93
CA ALA A 155 0.51 -0.67 -1.85
C ALA A 155 -0.57 -0.10 -2.81
N ALA A 156 -0.63 -0.58 -4.05
CA ALA A 156 -1.66 -0.15 -5.01
C ALA A 156 -3.09 -0.45 -4.53
N LEU A 157 -3.30 -1.63 -3.92
CA LEU A 157 -4.61 -2.03 -3.41
C LEU A 157 -5.00 -1.26 -2.14
N GLU A 158 -4.06 -1.01 -1.24
CA GLU A 158 -4.25 -0.16 -0.06
C GLU A 158 -4.61 1.26 -0.46
N PHE A 159 -3.96 1.80 -1.50
CA PHE A 159 -4.30 3.10 -2.08
C PHE A 159 -5.71 3.11 -2.65
N MET A 160 -6.08 2.11 -3.47
CA MET A 160 -7.42 2.01 -4.05
C MET A 160 -8.50 1.91 -2.97
N PHE A 161 -8.25 1.15 -1.91
CA PHE A 161 -9.15 1.05 -0.75
C PHE A 161 -9.29 2.39 -0.02
N PHE A 162 -8.17 3.06 0.23
CA PHE A 162 -8.15 4.36 0.89
C PHE A 162 -8.93 5.41 0.09
N VAL A 163 -8.69 5.50 -1.22
CA VAL A 163 -9.41 6.43 -2.12
C VAL A 163 -10.89 6.06 -2.23
N GLY A 164 -11.21 4.78 -2.37
CA GLY A 164 -12.60 4.31 -2.44
C GLY A 164 -13.40 4.69 -1.19
N ARG A 165 -12.79 4.56 0.00
CA ARG A 165 -13.40 4.99 1.27
C ARG A 165 -13.58 6.50 1.35
N ALA A 166 -12.60 7.28 0.89
CA ALA A 166 -12.71 8.73 0.85
C ALA A 166 -13.86 9.18 -0.09
N SER A 167 -13.98 8.57 -1.27
CA SER A 167 -15.04 8.89 -2.23
C SER A 167 -16.44 8.54 -1.76
N LEU A 168 -16.60 7.53 -0.89
CA LEU A 168 -17.91 7.16 -0.33
C LEU A 168 -18.38 8.13 0.77
N ARG A 169 -17.47 8.92 1.35
CA ARG A 169 -17.80 9.91 2.40
C ARG A 169 -18.28 11.24 1.85
N ASP A 170 -17.91 11.58 0.63
CA ASP A 170 -18.40 12.75 -0.10
C ASP A 170 -19.46 12.28 -1.10
N PRO A 171 -20.74 12.09 -0.71
CA PRO A 171 -21.79 11.89 -1.69
C PRO A 171 -21.79 13.08 -2.65
N PRO A 172 -22.02 12.86 -3.96
CA PRO A 172 -22.11 13.95 -4.92
C PRO A 172 -23.13 14.95 -4.38
N ALA A 173 -22.71 16.21 -4.24
CA ALA A 173 -23.54 17.28 -3.72
C ALA A 173 -24.93 17.17 -4.36
N GLN A 174 -25.94 16.92 -3.51
CA GLN A 174 -27.32 16.80 -3.92
C GLN A 174 -27.64 18.03 -4.76
N GLN A 175 -27.86 17.82 -6.07
CA GLN A 175 -28.09 18.93 -6.97
C GLN A 175 -29.32 19.70 -6.44
N PRO A 176 -29.32 21.06 -6.43
CA PRO A 176 -30.39 21.87 -5.83
C PRO A 176 -31.77 21.78 -6.53
N GLY A 177 -32.10 20.67 -7.20
CA GLY A 177 -33.32 20.47 -7.96
C GLY A 177 -34.20 19.29 -7.52
N ASP A 178 -33.73 18.43 -6.60
CA ASP A 178 -34.45 17.21 -6.20
C ASP A 178 -35.23 17.36 -4.88
N ASP A 179 -35.61 18.59 -4.52
CA ASP A 179 -36.46 18.84 -3.35
C ASP A 179 -37.95 18.82 -3.79
N PRO A 180 -38.74 17.78 -3.47
CA PRO A 180 -40.15 17.69 -3.84
C PRO A 180 -41.02 18.73 -3.11
N ALA A 181 -40.44 19.58 -2.27
CA ALA A 181 -41.13 20.59 -1.49
C ALA A 181 -41.53 21.86 -2.28
N ILE A 182 -41.05 22.04 -3.53
CA ILE A 182 -41.51 23.14 -4.40
C ILE A 182 -42.72 22.67 -5.23
N ALA A 183 -43.74 22.15 -4.55
CA ALA A 183 -45.08 22.01 -5.13
C ALA A 183 -45.73 23.40 -5.10
N ILE A 184 -45.75 24.03 -6.27
CA ILE A 184 -46.36 25.33 -6.54
C ILE A 184 -47.83 25.29 -6.09
N ASP A 185 -48.17 26.11 -5.09
CA ASP A 185 -49.54 26.41 -4.67
C ASP A 185 -50.31 27.04 -5.86
N PRO A 186 -51.43 26.46 -6.34
CA PRO A 186 -52.15 27.02 -7.47
C PRO A 186 -52.86 28.33 -7.08
N PRO A 187 -52.90 29.34 -7.98
CA PRO A 187 -53.47 30.63 -7.66
C PRO A 187 -54.98 30.52 -7.40
N ASN A 188 -55.39 31.03 -6.23
CA ASN A 188 -56.77 31.19 -5.79
C ASN A 188 -57.55 32.02 -6.83
N LYS A 189 -58.60 31.42 -7.41
CA LYS A 189 -59.54 32.11 -8.29
C LYS A 189 -60.45 33.01 -7.45
N ALA A 190 -60.34 34.32 -7.63
CA ALA A 190 -61.37 35.29 -7.29
C ALA A 190 -62.33 35.46 -8.48
#